data_AF-A0A917MTG5-F1
#
_entry.id   AF-A0A917MTG5-F1
#
_cell.length_a   1.000
_cell.length_b   1.000
_cell.length_c   1.000
_cell.angle_alpha   90.00
_cell.angle_beta   90.00
_cell.angle_gamma   90.00
#
_symmetry.space_group_name_H-M   'P 1'
#
loop_
_entity.id
_entity.type
_entity.pdbx_description
1 polymer ?
#
loop_
_entity_poly.entity_id
_entity_poly.type
_entity_poly.pdbx_seq_one_letter_code
_entity_poly.pdbx_strand_id
1 'polypeptide(L)'
;MLIKKTLSLSTVYDFTGHHLPWLTAWMLLVACVCYFTHCSWLALPWLPLSLVGTAVAFYVGFKNNQSYDRLWEARKIWSDIAADSRVFAVMVKNYRSEEMAGNDAAAIRRQLVYRHIAYLYQLREQLLVPAQWEHACLQSRWRMAYHNRQRRARINQLFKAELEQVQQQTYLSATEQQELQGAFNKAAQLLNMQSRTVQALYRDKVVNMIQQIDIQHTLNNFYAEQSKVERIKQTPFPRKYASFSFLFVCIFIFLLPFGIVGEFSRLGAAGVWLSVPVGVVVGWVYVVMEMIGDYSENPFEGLYNDTPMLSICRAIEIDMLQIIGDTVIPEAIQSKGPVLL
;
A
#
# COMPACT_ATOMS: atom_id res chain seq x y z
N MET A 1 -5.46 4.41 -1.72
CA MET A 1 -6.18 4.46 -0.45
C MET A 1 -7.68 4.75 -0.61
N LEU A 2 -8.53 3.94 0.03
CA LEU A 2 -9.96 4.21 0.18
C LEU A 2 -10.19 5.23 1.29
N ILE A 3 -10.93 6.30 1.01
CA ILE A 3 -11.14 7.40 1.97
C ILE A 3 -12.61 7.56 2.44
N LYS A 4 -13.57 6.89 1.79
CA LYS A 4 -14.97 6.95 2.20
C LYS A 4 -15.19 6.12 3.47
N LYS A 5 -15.90 6.68 4.45
CA LYS A 5 -16.26 6.02 5.72
C LYS A 5 -17.04 4.72 5.53
N THR A 6 -17.87 4.65 4.48
CA THR A 6 -18.69 3.48 4.16
C THR A 6 -18.39 3.00 2.74
N LEU A 7 -18.14 1.70 2.60
CA LEU A 7 -18.00 1.07 1.29
C LEU A 7 -19.37 0.80 0.70
N SER A 8 -19.55 1.12 -0.59
CA SER A 8 -20.77 0.74 -1.31
C SER A 8 -20.80 -0.77 -1.54
N LEU A 9 -21.99 -1.37 -1.63
CA LEU A 9 -22.14 -2.79 -1.95
C LEU A 9 -21.47 -3.16 -3.29
N SER A 10 -21.49 -2.24 -4.28
CA SER A 10 -20.78 -2.43 -5.55
C SER A 10 -19.27 -2.56 -5.34
N THR A 11 -18.67 -1.72 -4.48
CA THR A 11 -17.23 -1.78 -4.20
C THR A 11 -16.84 -3.08 -3.48
N VAL A 12 -17.68 -3.53 -2.54
CA VAL A 12 -17.48 -4.81 -1.85
C VAL A 12 -17.57 -5.99 -2.82
N TYR A 13 -18.52 -5.92 -3.78
CA TYR A 13 -18.69 -6.92 -4.83
C TYR A 13 -17.52 -6.90 -5.84
N ASP A 14 -17.02 -5.74 -6.24
CA ASP A 14 -15.84 -5.65 -7.12
C ASP A 14 -14.58 -6.23 -6.46
N PHE A 15 -14.48 -6.12 -5.14
CA PHE A 15 -13.36 -6.68 -4.38
C PHE A 15 -13.49 -8.20 -4.19
N THR A 16 -14.65 -8.68 -3.72
CA THR A 16 -14.83 -10.04 -3.19
C THR A 16 -15.89 -10.88 -3.92
N GLY A 17 -16.71 -10.25 -4.75
CA GLY A 17 -17.91 -10.85 -5.36
C GLY A 17 -17.62 -12.02 -6.29
N HIS A 18 -16.43 -12.06 -6.91
CA HIS A 18 -15.98 -13.20 -7.71
C HIS A 18 -15.86 -14.51 -6.91
N HIS A 19 -15.86 -14.46 -5.57
CA HIS A 19 -15.88 -15.65 -4.73
C HIS A 19 -17.29 -16.21 -4.47
N LEU A 20 -18.33 -15.39 -4.57
CA LEU A 20 -19.71 -15.80 -4.29
C LEU A 20 -20.21 -16.93 -5.23
N PRO A 21 -19.95 -16.92 -6.56
CA PRO A 21 -20.44 -17.97 -7.45
C PRO A 21 -19.89 -19.35 -7.12
N TRP A 22 -18.58 -19.49 -6.85
CA TRP A 22 -18.01 -20.80 -6.56
C TRP A 22 -18.36 -21.29 -5.15
N LEU A 23 -18.46 -20.38 -4.16
CA LEU A 23 -18.97 -20.70 -2.83
C LEU A 23 -20.40 -21.23 -2.91
N THR A 24 -21.25 -20.56 -3.70
CA THR A 24 -22.64 -20.97 -3.92
C THR A 24 -22.70 -22.31 -4.63
N ALA A 25 -21.91 -22.51 -5.69
CA ALA A 25 -21.86 -23.78 -6.40
C ALA A 25 -21.42 -24.93 -5.49
N TRP A 26 -20.42 -24.71 -4.62
CA TRP A 26 -19.95 -25.71 -3.67
C TRP A 26 -21.00 -26.06 -2.60
N MET A 27 -21.60 -25.04 -1.98
CA MET A 27 -22.67 -25.22 -1.00
C MET A 27 -23.89 -25.93 -1.62
N LEU A 28 -24.28 -25.53 -2.83
CA LEU A 28 -25.40 -26.13 -3.56
C LEU A 28 -25.12 -27.59 -3.93
N LEU A 29 -23.91 -27.91 -4.37
CA LEU A 29 -23.50 -29.27 -4.70
C LEU A 29 -23.65 -30.18 -3.48
N VAL A 30 -23.12 -29.80 -2.33
CA VAL A 30 -23.21 -30.62 -1.11
C VAL A 30 -24.65 -30.73 -0.63
N ALA A 31 -25.41 -29.63 -0.64
CA ALA A 31 -26.83 -29.64 -0.27
C ALA A 31 -27.66 -30.58 -1.16
N CYS A 32 -27.46 -30.53 -2.48
CA CYS A 32 -28.11 -31.43 -3.43
C CYS A 32 -27.74 -32.90 -3.17
N VAL A 33 -26.45 -33.20 -2.98
CA VAL A 33 -26.00 -34.57 -2.67
C VAL A 33 -26.70 -35.06 -1.41
N CYS A 34 -26.63 -34.33 -0.30
CA CYS A 34 -27.28 -34.73 0.95
C CYS A 34 -28.81 -34.89 0.81
N TYR A 35 -29.47 -34.02 0.04
CA TYR A 35 -30.91 -34.07 -0.17
C TYR A 35 -31.35 -35.29 -0.98
N PHE A 36 -30.69 -35.57 -2.12
CA PHE A 36 -31.10 -36.63 -3.04
C PHE A 36 -30.60 -38.01 -2.67
N THR A 37 -29.40 -38.14 -2.08
CA THR A 37 -28.81 -39.45 -1.76
C THR A 37 -29.09 -39.88 -0.32
N HIS A 38 -29.77 -39.03 0.47
CA HIS A 38 -30.00 -39.23 1.91
C HIS A 38 -28.73 -39.65 2.68
N CYS A 39 -27.55 -39.24 2.20
CA CYS A 39 -26.26 -39.67 2.74
C CYS A 39 -25.96 -38.94 4.04
N SER A 40 -26.48 -39.48 5.15
CA SER A 40 -26.22 -39.02 6.51
C SER A 40 -24.79 -39.25 6.98
N TRP A 41 -24.06 -40.20 6.36
CA TRP A 41 -22.66 -40.50 6.71
C TRP A 41 -21.67 -39.39 6.31
N LEU A 42 -22.04 -38.55 5.36
CA LEU A 42 -21.22 -37.44 4.86
C LEU A 42 -21.33 -36.20 5.78
N ALA A 43 -22.31 -36.18 6.69
CA ALA A 43 -22.49 -35.09 7.63
C ALA A 43 -21.40 -35.12 8.70
N LEU A 44 -20.65 -34.02 8.79
CA LEU A 44 -19.66 -33.85 9.84
C LEU A 44 -20.33 -33.34 11.12
N PRO A 45 -19.91 -33.80 12.32
CA PRO A 45 -20.40 -33.25 13.57
C PRO A 45 -20.13 -31.74 13.66
N TRP A 46 -21.16 -30.96 13.98
CA TRP A 46 -21.08 -29.49 14.04
C TRP A 46 -20.04 -28.98 15.03
N LEU A 47 -19.95 -29.61 16.21
CA LEU A 47 -19.08 -29.18 17.31
C LEU A 47 -17.59 -29.12 16.88
N PRO A 48 -16.96 -30.20 16.37
CA PRO A 48 -15.62 -30.15 15.79
C PRO A 48 -15.45 -29.07 14.70
N LEU A 49 -16.41 -28.94 13.78
CA LEU A 49 -16.32 -27.94 12.71
C LEU A 49 -16.32 -26.51 13.26
N SER A 50 -17.19 -26.22 14.24
CA SER A 50 -17.26 -24.91 14.90
C SER A 50 -15.98 -24.58 15.67
N LEU A 51 -15.34 -25.58 16.30
CA LEU A 51 -14.05 -25.43 16.97
C LEU A 51 -12.95 -25.09 15.97
N VAL A 52 -12.88 -25.82 14.84
CA VAL A 52 -11.94 -25.52 13.75
C VAL A 52 -12.19 -24.11 13.21
N GLY A 53 -13.44 -23.74 12.91
CA GLY A 53 -13.79 -22.41 12.43
C GLY A 53 -13.34 -21.31 13.39
N THR A 54 -13.56 -21.50 14.69
CA THR A 54 -13.12 -20.56 15.73
C THR A 54 -11.60 -20.43 15.75
N ALA A 55 -10.87 -21.55 15.71
CA ALA A 55 -9.40 -21.54 15.66
C ALA A 55 -8.87 -20.84 14.39
N VAL A 56 -9.48 -21.08 13.23
CA VAL A 56 -9.13 -20.41 11.97
C VAL A 56 -9.41 -18.91 12.06
N ALA A 57 -10.54 -18.50 12.63
CA ALA A 57 -10.88 -17.09 12.80
C ALA A 57 -9.87 -16.36 13.69
N PHE A 58 -9.44 -16.96 14.79
CA PHE A 58 -8.38 -16.41 15.63
C PHE A 58 -7.05 -16.32 14.88
N TYR A 59 -6.65 -17.37 14.17
CA TYR A 59 -5.39 -17.39 13.42
C TYR A 59 -5.35 -16.29 12.34
N VAL A 60 -6.41 -16.19 11.53
CA VAL A 60 -6.57 -15.15 10.49
C VAL A 60 -6.63 -13.77 11.14
N GLY A 61 -7.31 -13.63 12.28
CA GLY A 61 -7.37 -12.38 13.04
C GLY A 61 -5.99 -11.88 13.47
N PHE A 62 -5.15 -12.77 14.03
CA PHE A 62 -3.77 -12.42 14.38
C PHE A 62 -2.94 -12.06 13.15
N LYS A 63 -3.07 -12.81 12.05
CA LYS A 63 -2.40 -12.47 10.79
C LYS A 63 -2.80 -11.06 10.34
N ASN A 64 -4.10 -10.79 10.28
CA ASN A 64 -4.65 -9.51 9.83
C ASN A 64 -4.17 -8.33 10.67
N ASN A 65 -4.03 -8.51 11.99
CA ASN A 65 -3.49 -7.46 12.85
C ASN A 65 -2.03 -7.14 12.49
N GLN A 66 -1.19 -8.16 12.28
CA GLN A 66 0.20 -7.97 11.89
C GLN A 66 0.34 -7.37 10.48
N SER A 67 -0.51 -7.80 9.53
CA SER A 67 -0.58 -7.22 8.19
C SER A 67 -0.99 -5.74 8.25
N TYR A 68 -1.98 -5.41 9.09
CA TYR A 68 -2.40 -4.03 9.32
C TYR A 68 -1.29 -3.19 9.96
N ASP A 69 -0.59 -3.71 10.96
CA ASP A 69 0.53 -3.02 11.61
C ASP A 69 1.62 -2.65 10.60
N ARG A 70 1.90 -3.51 9.63
CA ARG A 70 2.85 -3.24 8.54
C ARG A 70 2.37 -2.13 7.59
N LEU A 71 1.08 -2.13 7.22
CA LEU A 71 0.47 -1.04 6.45
C LEU A 71 0.51 0.28 7.23
N TRP A 72 0.26 0.22 8.54
CA TRP A 72 0.30 1.37 9.42
C TRP A 72 1.72 1.91 9.62
N GLU A 73 2.72 1.04 9.76
CA GLU A 73 4.15 1.41 9.81
C GLU A 73 4.56 2.17 8.55
N ALA A 74 4.18 1.68 7.36
CA ALA A 74 4.43 2.38 6.11
C ALA A 74 3.85 3.81 6.11
N ARG A 75 2.62 4.00 6.61
CA ARG A 75 2.00 5.33 6.72
C ARG A 75 2.70 6.24 7.72
N LYS A 76 3.14 5.71 8.86
CA LYS A 76 3.91 6.48 9.83
C LYS A 76 5.20 7.00 9.21
N ILE A 77 5.95 6.14 8.52
CA ILE A 77 7.22 6.54 7.90
C ILE A 77 7.00 7.62 6.83
N TRP A 78 5.96 7.49 5.99
CA TRP A 78 5.61 8.56 5.04
C TRP A 78 5.16 9.87 5.72
N SER A 79 4.58 9.79 6.91
CA SER A 79 4.24 10.97 7.71
C SER A 79 5.48 11.63 8.30
N ASP A 80 6.45 10.83 8.76
CA ASP A 80 7.76 11.29 9.24
C ASP A 80 8.52 11.98 8.10
N ILE A 81 8.60 11.37 6.91
CA ILE A 81 9.15 11.98 5.68
C ILE A 81 8.50 13.34 5.42
N ALA A 82 7.18 13.45 5.55
CA ALA A 82 6.47 14.70 5.31
C ALA A 82 6.81 15.78 6.36
N ALA A 83 6.96 15.40 7.62
CA ALA A 83 7.37 16.32 8.68
C ALA A 83 8.80 16.82 8.45
N ASP A 84 9.74 15.91 8.23
CA ASP A 84 11.15 16.24 8.02
C ASP A 84 11.36 17.03 6.72
N SER A 85 10.57 16.79 5.67
CA SER A 85 10.59 17.58 4.44
C SER A 85 10.23 19.05 4.67
N ARG A 86 9.26 19.32 5.55
CA ARG A 86 8.89 20.70 5.92
C ARG A 86 9.99 21.35 6.76
N VAL A 87 10.57 20.61 7.70
CA VAL A 87 11.72 21.08 8.50
C VAL A 87 12.88 21.45 7.57
N PHE A 88 13.21 20.57 6.62
CA PHE A 88 14.24 20.80 5.62
C PHE A 88 13.95 22.07 4.79
N ALA A 89 12.73 22.25 4.29
CA ALA A 89 12.35 23.45 3.53
C ALA A 89 12.47 24.74 4.35
N VAL A 90 12.09 24.72 5.64
CA VAL A 90 12.22 25.87 6.54
C VAL A 90 13.69 26.20 6.80
N MET A 91 14.54 25.20 7.06
CA MET A 91 15.98 25.40 7.23
C MET A 91 16.62 25.95 5.95
N VAL A 92 16.27 25.40 4.79
CA VAL A 92 16.73 25.88 3.49
C VAL A 92 16.25 27.30 3.21
N LYS A 93 15.02 27.66 3.57
CA LYS A 93 14.52 29.04 3.38
C LYS A 93 15.33 30.05 4.19
N ASN A 94 15.60 29.72 5.45
CA ASN A 94 16.06 30.66 6.47
C ASN A 94 17.58 30.65 6.70
N TYR A 95 18.37 29.82 6.00
CA TYR A 95 19.82 29.98 6.09
C TYR A 95 20.20 31.37 5.58
N ARG A 96 20.97 32.08 6.40
CA ARG A 96 21.48 33.41 6.09
C ARG A 96 22.93 33.27 5.71
N SER A 97 23.23 33.59 4.47
CA SER A 97 24.60 33.89 4.05
C SER A 97 24.87 35.36 4.33
N GLU A 98 25.96 35.65 5.05
CA GLU A 98 26.44 37.01 5.25
C GLU A 98 27.14 37.56 3.98
N GLU A 99 27.51 36.69 3.03
CA GLU A 99 28.40 37.01 1.90
C GLU A 99 27.74 36.87 0.50
N MET A 100 26.56 36.26 0.36
CA MET A 100 25.90 36.06 -0.95
C MET A 100 24.89 37.14 -1.34
N ALA A 101 24.94 37.55 -2.61
CA ALA A 101 23.89 38.34 -3.24
C ALA A 101 22.54 37.59 -3.24
N GLY A 102 21.44 38.34 -3.04
CA GLY A 102 20.10 37.75 -2.82
C GLY A 102 19.57 36.84 -3.95
N ASN A 103 20.00 37.04 -5.19
CA ASN A 103 19.55 36.24 -6.35
C ASN A 103 20.18 34.83 -6.36
N ASP A 104 21.47 34.70 -6.03
CA ASP A 104 22.15 33.41 -5.99
C ASP A 104 21.62 32.55 -4.83
N ALA A 105 21.26 33.18 -3.72
CA ALA A 105 20.65 32.50 -2.57
C ALA A 105 19.25 31.95 -2.91
N ALA A 106 18.46 32.65 -3.73
CA ALA A 106 17.16 32.14 -4.18
C ALA A 106 17.32 30.93 -5.12
N ALA A 107 18.30 30.96 -6.03
CA ALA A 107 18.57 29.87 -6.95
C ALA A 107 19.00 28.57 -6.23
N ILE A 108 19.90 28.68 -5.25
CA ILE A 108 20.36 27.52 -4.46
C ILE A 108 19.22 26.92 -3.62
N ARG A 109 18.41 27.77 -2.98
CA ARG A 109 17.23 27.31 -2.21
C ARG A 109 16.26 26.53 -3.09
N ARG A 110 15.97 27.06 -4.29
CA ARG A 110 15.13 26.39 -5.27
C ARG A 110 15.74 25.06 -5.70
N GLN A 111 17.05 25.02 -5.98
CA GLN A 111 17.75 23.79 -6.36
C GLN A 111 17.65 22.69 -5.28
N LEU A 112 17.89 23.03 -4.01
CA LEU A 112 17.80 22.07 -2.90
C LEU A 112 16.37 21.51 -2.75
N VAL A 113 15.36 22.38 -2.75
CA VAL A 113 13.96 21.96 -2.66
C VAL A 113 13.54 21.11 -3.85
N TYR A 114 13.95 21.47 -5.07
CA TYR A 114 13.62 20.73 -6.27
C TYR A 114 14.26 19.34 -6.27
N ARG A 115 15.52 19.24 -5.83
CA ARG A 115 16.19 17.94 -5.68
C ARG A 115 15.50 17.07 -4.63
N HIS A 116 15.00 17.66 -3.55
CA HIS A 116 14.24 16.93 -2.54
C HIS A 116 12.87 16.46 -3.07
N ILE A 117 12.16 17.28 -3.83
CA ILE A 117 10.92 16.87 -4.50
C ILE A 117 11.20 15.72 -5.48
N ALA A 118 12.28 15.80 -6.26
CA ALA A 118 12.71 14.71 -7.12
C ALA A 118 12.99 13.42 -6.33
N TYR A 119 13.60 13.52 -5.14
CA TYR A 119 13.82 12.39 -4.24
C TYR A 119 12.51 11.73 -3.82
N LEU A 120 11.49 12.50 -3.42
CA LEU A 120 10.19 11.97 -3.00
C LEU A 120 9.51 11.18 -4.12
N TYR A 121 9.49 11.73 -5.34
CA TYR A 121 8.91 11.05 -6.49
C TYR A 121 9.73 9.84 -6.93
N GLN A 122 11.06 9.92 -6.87
CA GLN A 122 11.94 8.80 -7.19
C GLN A 122 11.80 7.64 -6.19
N LEU A 123 11.65 7.95 -4.90
CA LEU A 123 11.38 6.96 -3.85
C LEU A 123 10.03 6.27 -4.06
N ARG A 124 8.99 7.05 -4.36
CA ARG A 124 7.67 6.52 -4.73
C ARG A 124 7.76 5.55 -5.92
N GLU A 125 8.44 5.94 -7.00
CA GLU A 125 8.60 5.08 -8.18
C GLU A 125 9.36 3.79 -7.85
N GLN A 126 10.41 3.85 -7.03
CA GLN A 126 11.13 2.66 -6.57
C GLN A 126 10.23 1.71 -5.77
N LEU A 127 9.40 2.23 -4.86
CA LEU A 127 8.48 1.43 -4.06
C LEU A 127 7.33 0.82 -4.89
N LEU A 128 6.96 1.43 -6.02
CA LEU A 128 5.92 0.95 -6.94
C LEU A 128 6.40 -0.17 -7.88
N VAL A 129 7.71 -0.43 -7.97
CA VAL A 129 8.26 -1.55 -8.73
C VAL A 129 7.84 -2.85 -8.04
N PRO A 130 7.14 -3.77 -8.73
CA PRO A 130 6.61 -4.95 -8.07
C PRO A 130 7.72 -5.91 -7.68
N ALA A 131 7.75 -6.34 -6.41
CA ALA A 131 8.66 -7.38 -5.96
C ALA A 131 8.20 -8.76 -6.46
N GLN A 132 9.10 -9.75 -6.52
CA GLN A 132 8.78 -11.10 -7.04
C GLN A 132 7.65 -11.80 -6.27
N TRP A 133 7.46 -11.43 -5.00
CA TRP A 133 6.55 -12.06 -4.07
C TRP A 133 5.23 -11.28 -3.88
N GLU A 134 5.07 -10.17 -4.58
CA GLU A 134 3.86 -9.33 -4.60
C GLU A 134 2.83 -9.87 -5.60
N HIS A 135 1.57 -9.45 -5.45
CA HIS A 135 0.45 -9.98 -6.22
C HIS A 135 0.63 -9.79 -7.73
N ALA A 136 1.34 -8.74 -8.14
CA ALA A 136 1.59 -8.42 -9.55
C ALA A 136 2.54 -9.40 -10.27
N CYS A 137 3.42 -10.08 -9.53
CA CYS A 137 4.48 -10.96 -10.04
C CYS A 137 4.17 -12.46 -9.90
N LEU A 138 3.09 -12.83 -9.21
CA LEU A 138 2.63 -14.22 -9.09
C LEU A 138 2.02 -14.71 -10.42
N GLN A 139 2.89 -14.98 -11.40
CA GLN A 139 2.55 -15.19 -12.81
C GLN A 139 1.92 -16.56 -13.12
N SER A 140 1.91 -17.53 -12.20
CA SER A 140 1.61 -18.94 -12.54
C SER A 140 0.44 -19.62 -11.84
N ARG A 141 -0.33 -18.98 -10.93
CA ARG A 141 -1.34 -19.74 -10.17
C ARG A 141 -2.81 -19.29 -10.23
N TRP A 142 -3.19 -18.03 -10.47
CA TRP A 142 -4.62 -17.65 -10.44
C TRP A 142 -4.97 -16.45 -11.33
N ARG A 143 -6.25 -16.36 -11.76
CA ARG A 143 -6.92 -15.19 -12.40
C ARG A 143 -6.76 -13.86 -11.62
N MET A 144 -6.27 -13.93 -10.38
CA MET A 144 -6.11 -12.83 -9.43
C MET A 144 -5.03 -11.80 -9.84
N ALA A 145 -3.88 -12.25 -10.38
CA ALA A 145 -2.83 -11.34 -10.86
C ALA A 145 -3.32 -10.47 -12.05
N TYR A 146 -4.17 -11.04 -12.91
CA TYR A 146 -4.84 -10.32 -14.00
C TYR A 146 -5.79 -9.24 -13.44
N HIS A 147 -6.59 -9.57 -12.43
CA HIS A 147 -7.49 -8.61 -11.80
C HIS A 147 -6.74 -7.45 -11.13
N ASN A 148 -5.63 -7.71 -10.43
CA ASN A 148 -4.86 -6.65 -9.76
C ASN A 148 -4.16 -5.72 -10.76
N ARG A 149 -3.64 -6.25 -11.88
CA ARG A 149 -3.11 -5.41 -12.97
C ARG A 149 -4.19 -4.51 -13.57
N GLN A 150 -5.39 -5.05 -13.81
CA GLN A 150 -6.51 -4.24 -14.28
C GLN A 150 -6.94 -3.17 -13.27
N ARG A 151 -7.00 -3.51 -11.97
CA ARG A 151 -7.33 -2.56 -10.91
C ARG A 151 -6.32 -1.41 -10.88
N ARG A 152 -5.02 -1.70 -10.90
CA ARG A 152 -3.96 -0.69 -10.97
C ARG A 152 -4.06 0.15 -12.26
N ALA A 153 -4.32 -0.47 -13.40
CA ALA A 153 -4.49 0.25 -14.66
C ALA A 153 -5.69 1.22 -14.62
N ARG A 154 -6.83 0.81 -14.05
CA ARG A 154 -8.00 1.68 -13.84
C ARG A 154 -7.66 2.86 -12.92
N ILE A 155 -6.95 2.61 -11.83
CA ILE A 155 -6.50 3.66 -10.91
C ILE A 155 -5.57 4.65 -11.65
N ASN A 156 -4.56 4.15 -12.36
CA ASN A 156 -3.65 5.00 -13.13
C ASN A 156 -4.40 5.82 -14.21
N GLN A 157 -5.42 5.24 -14.84
CA GLN A 157 -6.24 5.96 -15.80
C GLN A 157 -7.06 7.07 -15.14
N LEU A 158 -7.58 6.86 -13.92
CA LEU A 158 -8.28 7.90 -13.17
C LEU A 158 -7.36 9.09 -12.88
N PHE A 159 -6.10 8.86 -12.55
CA PHE A 159 -5.12 9.89 -12.20
C PHE A 159 -4.13 10.22 -13.33
N LYS A 160 -4.53 9.97 -14.58
CA LYS A 160 -3.63 10.08 -15.74
C LYS A 160 -3.03 11.50 -15.88
N ALA A 161 -3.86 12.53 -15.76
CA ALA A 161 -3.41 13.92 -15.91
C ALA A 161 -2.38 14.31 -14.82
N GLU A 162 -2.63 13.89 -13.58
CA GLU A 162 -1.72 14.16 -12.46
C GLU A 162 -0.40 13.40 -12.59
N LEU A 163 -0.45 12.15 -13.05
CA LEU A 163 0.75 11.35 -13.33
C LEU A 163 1.57 11.92 -14.50
N GLU A 164 0.91 12.38 -15.56
CA GLU A 164 1.56 13.06 -16.68
C GLU A 164 2.21 14.38 -16.26
N GLN A 165 1.56 15.15 -15.38
CA GLN A 165 2.13 16.37 -14.82
C GLN A 165 3.45 16.09 -14.06
N VAL A 166 3.46 15.07 -13.19
CA VAL A 166 4.68 14.68 -12.45
C VAL A 166 5.80 14.25 -13.39
N GLN A 167 5.49 13.57 -14.48
CA GLN A 167 6.48 13.15 -15.48
C GLN A 167 7.05 14.33 -16.28
N GLN A 168 6.24 15.38 -16.50
CA GLN A 168 6.67 16.57 -17.25
C GLN A 168 7.46 17.55 -16.38
N GLN A 169 7.21 17.60 -15.07
CA GLN A 169 7.92 18.48 -14.15
C GLN A 169 9.39 18.04 -14.02
N THR A 170 10.28 18.84 -14.61
CA THR A 170 11.72 18.59 -14.58
C THR A 170 12.34 19.34 -13.40
N TYR A 171 12.48 18.67 -12.26
CA TYR A 171 13.11 19.23 -11.06
C TYR A 171 14.65 19.14 -11.05
N LEU A 172 15.20 18.24 -11.87
CA LEU A 172 16.64 17.97 -11.95
C LEU A 172 17.21 18.52 -13.25
N SER A 173 18.45 19.01 -13.21
CA SER A 173 19.15 19.39 -14.43
C SER A 173 19.49 18.16 -15.29
N ALA A 174 19.78 18.37 -16.58
CA ALA A 174 20.18 17.29 -17.48
C ALA A 174 21.44 16.53 -16.98
N THR A 175 22.37 17.24 -16.33
CA THR A 175 23.59 16.64 -15.77
C THR A 175 23.27 15.75 -14.56
N GLU A 176 22.38 16.22 -13.67
CA GLU A 176 21.92 15.44 -12.52
C GLU A 176 21.15 14.19 -12.96
N GLN A 177 20.29 14.32 -13.98
CA GLN A 177 19.59 13.16 -14.55
C GLN A 177 20.54 12.12 -15.11
N GLN A 178 21.62 12.53 -15.79
CA GLN A 178 22.63 11.64 -16.31
C GLN A 178 23.39 10.90 -15.19
N GLU A 179 23.74 11.58 -14.10
CA GLU A 179 24.38 10.96 -12.92
C GLU A 179 23.50 9.86 -12.32
N LEU A 180 22.17 10.04 -12.31
CA LEU A 180 21.22 9.07 -11.76
C LEU A 180 21.00 7.82 -12.63
N GLN A 181 21.28 7.88 -13.93
CA GLN A 181 21.04 6.72 -14.82
C GLN A 181 21.92 5.52 -14.44
N GLY A 182 23.13 5.75 -13.91
CA GLY A 182 24.05 4.70 -13.48
C GLY A 182 23.85 4.21 -12.05
N ALA A 183 22.96 4.82 -11.27
CA ALA A 183 22.80 4.48 -9.85
C ALA A 183 21.83 3.30 -9.64
N PHE A 184 22.24 2.33 -8.82
CA PHE A 184 21.36 1.24 -8.38
C PHE A 184 20.20 1.77 -7.53
N ASN A 185 20.52 2.60 -6.52
CA ASN A 185 19.53 3.29 -5.69
C ASN A 185 19.51 4.79 -6.01
N LYS A 186 18.63 5.18 -6.93
CA LYS A 186 18.48 6.56 -7.40
C LYS A 186 18.03 7.53 -6.30
N ALA A 187 17.10 7.14 -5.43
CA ALA A 187 16.65 8.00 -4.33
C ALA A 187 17.78 8.26 -3.32
N ALA A 188 18.56 7.23 -2.97
CA ALA A 188 19.72 7.40 -2.08
C ALA A 188 20.80 8.30 -2.70
N GLN A 189 20.98 8.22 -4.03
CA GLN A 189 21.91 9.09 -4.74
C GLN A 189 21.45 10.55 -4.74
N LEU A 190 20.14 10.82 -4.85
CA LEU A 190 19.59 12.17 -4.71
C LEU A 190 19.87 12.78 -3.34
N LEU A 191 19.72 12.01 -2.25
CA LEU A 191 20.10 12.45 -0.90
C LEU A 191 21.61 12.72 -0.79
N ASN A 192 22.45 11.92 -1.45
CA ASN A 192 23.91 12.11 -1.47
C ASN A 192 24.27 13.41 -2.17
N MET A 193 23.64 13.68 -3.32
CA MET A 193 23.79 14.94 -4.04
C MET A 193 23.36 16.13 -3.18
N GLN A 194 22.26 16.02 -2.42
CA GLN A 194 21.86 17.05 -1.44
C GLN A 194 22.94 17.27 -0.37
N SER A 195 23.47 16.21 0.24
CA SER A 195 24.54 16.30 1.24
C SER A 195 25.81 16.96 0.68
N ARG A 196 26.23 16.61 -0.55
CA ARG A 196 27.34 17.27 -1.26
C ARG A 196 27.10 18.76 -1.47
N THR A 197 25.88 19.17 -1.83
CA THR A 197 25.55 20.60 -1.97
C THR A 197 25.62 21.30 -0.62
N VAL A 198 25.08 20.72 0.45
CA VAL A 198 25.17 21.29 1.80
C VAL A 198 26.63 21.43 2.24
N GLN A 199 27.49 20.46 1.94
CA GLN A 199 28.92 20.53 2.20
C GLN A 199 29.61 21.65 1.40
N ALA A 200 29.24 21.82 0.12
CA ALA A 200 29.75 22.92 -0.70
C ALA A 200 29.34 24.28 -0.12
N LEU A 201 28.09 24.44 0.33
CA LEU A 201 27.61 25.67 0.96
C LEU A 201 28.39 26.00 2.24
N TYR A 202 28.78 25.01 3.02
CA TYR A 202 29.62 25.22 4.20
C TYR A 202 31.04 25.65 3.82
N ARG A 203 31.66 24.96 2.84
CA ARG A 203 33.00 25.31 2.34
C ARG A 203 33.03 26.74 1.78
N ASP A 204 31.97 27.13 1.09
CA ASP A 204 31.82 28.42 0.44
C ASP A 204 31.27 29.48 1.43
N LYS A 205 31.24 29.17 2.75
CA LYS A 205 30.81 30.04 3.88
C LYS A 205 29.39 30.61 3.77
N VAL A 206 28.55 29.97 2.96
CA VAL A 206 27.14 30.32 2.78
C VAL A 206 26.30 29.91 3.98
N VAL A 207 26.67 28.80 4.62
CA VAL A 207 26.06 28.28 5.85
C VAL A 207 27.12 28.11 6.92
N ASN A 208 26.76 28.36 8.18
CA ASN A 208 27.65 28.11 9.31
C ASN A 208 27.63 26.62 9.74
N MET A 209 28.54 26.24 10.63
CA MET A 209 28.67 24.86 11.10
C MET A 209 27.40 24.33 11.77
N ILE A 210 26.70 25.16 12.55
CA ILE A 210 25.48 24.75 13.26
C ILE A 210 24.38 24.43 12.24
N GLN A 211 24.15 25.34 11.28
CA GLN A 211 23.19 25.14 10.19
C GLN A 211 23.53 23.92 9.34
N GLN A 212 24.81 23.73 9.02
CA GLN A 212 25.27 22.56 8.25
C GLN A 212 24.95 21.25 8.99
N ILE A 213 25.21 21.19 10.30
CA ILE A 213 24.93 20.01 11.13
C ILE A 213 23.42 19.75 11.19
N ASP A 214 22.60 20.77 11.41
CA ASP A 214 21.14 20.62 11.52
C ASP A 214 20.51 20.14 10.18
N ILE A 215 20.96 20.71 9.06
CA ILE A 215 20.52 20.27 7.74
C ILE A 215 20.99 18.84 7.46
N GLN A 216 22.24 18.50 7.79
CA GLN A 216 22.76 17.15 7.59
C GLN A 216 22.04 16.12 8.48
N HIS A 217 21.66 16.48 9.70
CA HIS A 217 20.85 15.62 10.57
C HIS A 217 19.50 15.32 9.91
N THR A 218 18.85 16.33 9.34
CA THR A 218 17.59 16.14 8.60
C THR A 218 17.77 15.23 7.39
N LEU A 219 18.87 15.38 6.64
CA LEU A 219 19.21 14.45 5.54
C LEU A 219 19.45 13.01 6.01
N ASN A 220 20.07 12.84 7.18
CA ASN A 220 20.28 11.51 7.78
C ASN A 220 18.95 10.85 8.18
N ASN A 221 17.97 11.63 8.63
CA ASN A 221 16.63 11.13 8.90
C ASN A 221 15.97 10.57 7.62
N PHE A 222 16.04 11.29 6.49
CA PHE A 222 15.52 10.77 5.22
C PHE A 222 16.19 9.46 4.79
N TYR A 223 17.50 9.30 5.02
CA TYR A 223 18.17 8.01 4.79
C TYR A 223 17.60 6.90 5.68
N ALA A 224 17.36 7.19 6.96
CA ALA A 224 16.79 6.23 7.89
C ALA A 224 15.35 5.86 7.51
N GLU A 225 14.53 6.83 7.11
CA GLU A 225 13.15 6.64 6.65
C GLU A 225 13.09 5.86 5.34
N GLN A 226 13.91 6.22 4.36
CA GLN A 226 14.08 5.48 3.11
C GLN A 226 14.43 4.02 3.39
N SER A 227 15.40 3.78 4.28
CA SER A 227 15.81 2.42 4.66
C SER A 227 14.66 1.64 5.31
N LYS A 228 13.80 2.30 6.11
CA LYS A 228 12.61 1.65 6.72
C LYS A 228 11.58 1.26 5.66
N VAL A 229 11.24 2.13 4.70
CA VAL A 229 10.28 1.78 3.63
C VAL A 229 10.84 0.73 2.68
N GLU A 230 12.13 0.78 2.36
CA GLU A 230 12.81 -0.26 1.57
C GLU A 230 12.79 -1.61 2.29
N ARG A 231 13.03 -1.64 3.61
CA ARG A 231 12.90 -2.86 4.42
C ARG A 231 11.48 -3.43 4.34
N ILE A 232 10.45 -2.59 4.46
CA ILE A 232 9.05 -3.04 4.30
C ILE A 232 8.84 -3.63 2.89
N LYS A 233 9.38 -2.99 1.85
CA LYS A 233 9.24 -3.44 0.45
C LYS A 233 10.04 -4.69 0.11
N GLN A 234 11.21 -4.90 0.72
CA GLN A 234 12.11 -6.00 0.39
C GLN A 234 11.89 -7.23 1.26
N THR A 235 11.44 -7.04 2.52
CA THR A 235 11.22 -8.12 3.48
C THR A 235 9.74 -8.48 3.55
N PRO A 236 9.30 -9.59 2.93
CA PRO A 236 7.90 -10.01 2.98
C PRO A 236 7.49 -10.44 4.38
N PHE A 237 6.18 -10.35 4.66
CA PHE A 237 5.57 -10.99 5.81
C PHE A 237 5.92 -12.49 5.83
N PRO A 238 6.21 -13.09 6.99
CA PRO A 238 6.63 -14.49 7.09
C PRO A 238 5.74 -15.44 6.27
N ARG A 239 6.30 -15.98 5.18
CA ARG A 239 5.52 -16.71 4.17
C ARG A 239 4.86 -17.98 4.68
N LYS A 240 5.44 -18.62 5.70
CA LYS A 240 4.79 -19.75 6.38
C LYS A 240 3.47 -19.31 7.01
N TYR A 241 3.44 -18.20 7.75
CA TYR A 241 2.21 -17.69 8.37
C TYR A 241 1.13 -17.38 7.34
N ALA A 242 1.46 -16.63 6.28
CA ALA A 242 0.52 -16.34 5.20
C ALA A 242 0.00 -17.62 4.52
N SER A 243 0.89 -18.56 4.19
CA SER A 243 0.53 -19.78 3.46
C SER A 243 -0.35 -20.71 4.31
N PHE A 244 -0.04 -20.88 5.60
CA PHE A 244 -0.85 -21.71 6.50
C PHE A 244 -2.21 -21.07 6.80
N SER A 245 -2.29 -19.74 6.92
CA SER A 245 -3.58 -19.03 7.03
C SER A 245 -4.50 -19.36 5.86
N PHE A 246 -4.00 -19.16 4.64
CA PHE A 246 -4.72 -19.47 3.42
C PHE A 246 -5.15 -20.95 3.37
N LEU A 247 -4.23 -21.87 3.68
CA LEU A 247 -4.52 -23.30 3.71
C LEU A 247 -5.63 -23.65 4.71
N PHE A 248 -5.59 -23.10 5.93
CA PHE A 248 -6.59 -23.37 6.95
C PHE A 248 -7.97 -22.82 6.57
N VAL A 249 -8.02 -21.62 5.97
CA VAL A 249 -9.26 -21.05 5.44
C VAL A 249 -9.82 -21.91 4.30
N CYS A 250 -8.97 -22.38 3.38
CA CYS A 250 -9.39 -23.31 2.32
C CYS A 250 -9.96 -24.62 2.88
N ILE A 251 -9.27 -25.24 3.85
CA ILE A 251 -9.75 -26.46 4.50
C ILE A 251 -11.09 -26.21 5.19
N PHE A 252 -11.21 -25.12 5.96
CA PHE A 252 -12.44 -24.79 6.66
C PHE A 252 -13.62 -24.57 5.70
N ILE A 253 -13.44 -23.76 4.64
CA ILE A 253 -14.49 -23.51 3.64
C ILE A 253 -14.87 -24.80 2.90
N PHE A 254 -13.91 -25.67 2.61
CA PHE A 254 -14.19 -26.96 2.00
C PHE A 254 -15.05 -27.83 2.92
N LEU A 255 -14.75 -27.87 4.22
CA LEU A 255 -15.47 -28.67 5.21
C LEU A 255 -16.83 -28.07 5.62
N LEU A 256 -16.99 -26.75 5.47
CA LEU A 256 -18.13 -25.97 5.94
C LEU A 256 -19.52 -26.55 5.54
N PRO A 257 -19.78 -26.91 4.27
CA PRO A 257 -21.10 -27.39 3.87
C PRO A 257 -21.49 -28.68 4.57
N PHE A 258 -20.53 -29.58 4.83
CA PHE A 258 -20.78 -30.88 5.43
C PHE A 258 -21.27 -30.80 6.88
N GLY A 259 -20.91 -29.73 7.61
CA GLY A 259 -21.45 -29.49 8.95
C GLY A 259 -22.75 -28.69 8.94
N ILE A 260 -22.84 -27.62 8.14
CA ILE A 260 -24.04 -26.77 8.09
C ILE A 260 -25.24 -27.56 7.56
N VAL A 261 -25.08 -28.29 6.45
CA VAL A 261 -26.18 -29.06 5.85
C VAL A 261 -26.74 -30.08 6.84
N GLY A 262 -25.87 -30.75 7.60
CA GLY A 262 -26.27 -31.70 8.64
C GLY A 262 -27.14 -31.07 9.72
N GLU A 263 -26.74 -29.92 10.25
CA GLU A 263 -27.51 -29.21 11.29
C GLU A 263 -28.86 -28.71 10.77
N PHE A 264 -28.87 -28.09 9.58
CA PHE A 264 -30.07 -27.53 8.99
C PHE A 264 -31.04 -28.60 8.47
N SER A 265 -30.57 -29.80 8.13
CA SER A 265 -31.44 -30.93 7.76
C SER A 265 -32.39 -31.36 8.88
N ARG A 266 -32.04 -31.10 10.15
CA ARG A 266 -32.89 -31.39 11.32
C ARG A 266 -34.16 -30.53 11.33
N LEU A 267 -34.15 -29.39 10.65
CA LEU A 267 -35.28 -28.47 10.52
C LEU A 267 -36.25 -28.89 9.38
N GLY A 268 -35.97 -30.02 8.71
CA GLY A 268 -36.77 -30.55 7.61
C GLY A 268 -36.21 -30.23 6.22
N ALA A 269 -36.95 -30.62 5.18
CA ALA A 269 -36.53 -30.51 3.78
C ALA A 269 -36.21 -29.06 3.34
N ALA A 270 -36.99 -28.08 3.82
CA ALA A 270 -36.74 -26.67 3.55
C ALA A 270 -35.45 -26.15 4.23
N GLY A 271 -35.06 -26.74 5.37
CA GLY A 271 -33.85 -26.39 6.09
C GLY A 271 -32.59 -26.67 5.28
N VAL A 272 -32.55 -27.78 4.52
CA VAL A 272 -31.43 -28.13 3.65
C VAL A 272 -31.16 -27.04 2.62
N TRP A 273 -32.20 -26.46 2.01
CA TRP A 273 -32.03 -25.37 1.06
C TRP A 273 -31.62 -24.06 1.72
N LEU A 274 -32.08 -23.79 2.94
CA LEU A 274 -31.67 -22.64 3.75
C LEU A 274 -30.19 -22.70 4.15
N SER A 275 -29.61 -23.90 4.25
CA SER A 275 -28.17 -24.08 4.54
C SER A 275 -27.26 -23.41 3.50
N VAL A 276 -27.71 -23.33 2.24
CA VAL A 276 -26.91 -22.78 1.12
C VAL A 276 -26.62 -21.29 1.32
N PRO A 277 -27.61 -20.38 1.39
CA PRO A 277 -27.32 -18.95 1.59
C PRO A 277 -26.58 -18.69 2.90
N VAL A 278 -26.88 -19.42 3.98
CA VAL A 278 -26.19 -19.25 5.27
C VAL A 278 -24.71 -19.65 5.15
N GLY A 279 -24.41 -20.81 4.58
CA GLY A 279 -23.02 -21.26 4.41
C GLY A 279 -22.24 -20.44 3.40
N VAL A 280 -22.88 -19.90 2.36
CA VAL A 280 -22.26 -18.93 1.45
C VAL A 280 -21.83 -17.68 2.21
N VAL A 281 -22.70 -17.12 3.06
CA VAL A 281 -22.37 -15.94 3.86
C VAL A 281 -21.22 -16.23 4.82
N VAL A 282 -21.27 -17.34 5.56
CA VAL A 282 -20.19 -17.72 6.49
C VAL A 282 -18.87 -17.93 5.74
N GLY A 283 -18.87 -18.71 4.66
CA GLY A 283 -17.68 -18.94 3.84
C GLY A 283 -17.13 -17.63 3.25
N TRP A 284 -18.01 -16.76 2.78
CA TRP A 284 -17.63 -15.44 2.25
C TRP A 284 -16.96 -14.57 3.31
N VAL A 285 -17.43 -14.56 4.56
CA VAL A 285 -16.79 -13.83 5.66
C VAL A 285 -15.33 -14.29 5.87
N TYR A 286 -15.06 -15.59 5.89
CA TYR A 286 -13.68 -16.10 6.03
C TYR A 286 -12.79 -15.75 4.83
N VAL A 287 -13.34 -15.81 3.60
CA VAL A 287 -12.61 -15.37 2.39
C VAL A 287 -12.27 -13.89 2.46
N VAL A 288 -13.24 -13.06 2.84
CA VAL A 288 -13.05 -11.61 3.02
C VAL A 288 -11.98 -11.33 4.07
N MET A 289 -12.03 -12.01 5.22
CA MET A 289 -11.02 -11.86 6.27
C MET A 289 -9.62 -12.21 5.77
N GLU A 290 -9.45 -13.33 5.07
CA GLU A 290 -8.16 -13.76 4.52
C GLU A 290 -7.59 -12.75 3.52
N MET A 291 -8.44 -12.24 2.62
CA MET A 291 -8.05 -11.23 1.63
C MET A 291 -7.70 -9.88 2.25
N ILE A 292 -8.45 -9.40 3.24
CA ILE A 292 -8.11 -8.12 3.89
C ILE A 292 -6.71 -8.17 4.48
N GLY A 293 -6.32 -9.30 5.10
CA GLY A 293 -4.96 -9.52 5.56
C GLY A 293 -3.95 -9.47 4.42
N ASP A 294 -4.14 -10.30 3.39
CA ASP A 294 -3.23 -10.45 2.25
C ASP A 294 -2.94 -9.12 1.52
N TYR A 295 -3.98 -8.32 1.26
CA TYR A 295 -3.82 -6.99 0.65
C TYR A 295 -3.21 -5.97 1.62
N SER A 296 -3.41 -6.09 2.93
CA SER A 296 -2.79 -5.19 3.91
C SER A 296 -1.30 -5.47 4.12
N GLU A 297 -0.82 -6.67 3.78
CA GLU A 297 0.62 -7.01 3.85
C GLU A 297 1.49 -6.18 2.89
N ASN A 298 0.89 -5.58 1.86
CA ASN A 298 1.59 -4.97 0.72
C ASN A 298 1.21 -3.49 0.55
N PRO A 299 1.88 -2.55 1.24
CA PRO A 299 1.42 -1.15 1.30
C PRO A 299 1.77 -0.28 0.07
N PHE A 300 2.47 -0.82 -0.93
CA PHE A 300 3.11 -0.06 -2.03
C PHE A 300 2.84 -0.62 -3.44
N GLU A 301 1.77 -1.38 -3.66
CA GLU A 301 1.44 -1.96 -4.98
C GLU A 301 0.69 -0.98 -5.92
N GLY A 302 0.19 0.14 -5.38
CA GLY A 302 -0.64 1.11 -6.10
C GLY A 302 -2.10 0.68 -6.20
N LEU A 303 -2.59 -0.08 -5.22
CA LEU A 303 -3.97 -0.54 -5.14
C LEU A 303 -4.83 0.33 -4.19
N TYR A 304 -6.12 -0.01 -4.08
CA TYR A 304 -7.09 0.76 -3.32
C TYR A 304 -6.75 0.86 -1.82
N ASN A 305 -6.14 -0.16 -1.23
CA ASN A 305 -5.87 -0.22 0.21
C ASN A 305 -4.53 0.39 0.63
N ASP A 306 -3.70 0.66 -0.36
CA ASP A 306 -2.30 1.03 -0.20
C ASP A 306 -2.14 2.47 0.29
N THR A 307 -0.91 2.79 0.69
CA THR A 307 -0.51 4.14 1.08
C THR A 307 -0.67 5.10 -0.11
N PRO A 308 -1.36 6.25 0.05
CA PRO A 308 -1.60 7.18 -1.04
C PRO A 308 -0.35 8.04 -1.31
N MET A 309 0.71 7.40 -1.82
CA MET A 309 2.03 8.00 -1.96
C MET A 309 2.00 9.22 -2.89
N LEU A 310 1.18 9.22 -3.96
CA LEU A 310 1.15 10.38 -4.87
C LEU A 310 0.62 11.63 -4.17
N SER A 311 -0.46 11.47 -3.42
CA SER A 311 -1.10 12.56 -2.67
C SER A 311 -0.18 13.07 -1.56
N ILE A 312 0.54 12.18 -0.88
CA ILE A 312 1.54 12.56 0.13
C ILE A 312 2.69 13.34 -0.54
N CYS A 313 3.28 12.83 -1.61
CA CYS A 313 4.33 13.54 -2.34
C CYS A 313 3.87 14.91 -2.83
N ARG A 314 2.67 15.02 -3.42
CA ARG A 314 2.12 16.30 -3.89
C ARG A 314 1.83 17.27 -2.75
N ALA A 315 1.35 16.79 -1.60
CA ALA A 315 1.15 17.65 -0.44
C ALA A 315 2.48 18.22 0.08
N ILE A 316 3.52 17.38 0.17
CA ILE A 316 4.86 17.81 0.56
C ILE A 316 5.41 18.82 -0.47
N GLU A 317 5.27 18.52 -1.77
CA GLU A 317 5.68 19.42 -2.85
C GLU A 317 5.06 20.81 -2.70
N ILE A 318 3.74 20.88 -2.51
CA ILE A 318 3.00 22.15 -2.34
C ILE A 318 3.54 22.90 -1.13
N ASP A 319 3.66 22.25 0.02
CA ASP A 319 4.15 22.86 1.26
C ASP A 319 5.56 23.42 1.07
N MET A 320 6.47 22.66 0.47
CA MET A 320 7.86 23.09 0.27
C MET A 320 7.97 24.26 -0.70
N LEU A 321 7.23 24.23 -1.81
CA LEU A 321 7.21 25.32 -2.80
C LEU A 321 6.63 26.61 -2.20
N GLN A 322 5.57 26.50 -1.39
CA GLN A 322 5.01 27.64 -0.65
C GLN A 322 5.99 28.20 0.37
N ILE A 323 6.71 27.35 1.11
CA ILE A 323 7.70 27.77 2.10
C ILE A 323 8.79 28.62 1.43
N ILE A 324 9.35 28.20 0.28
CA ILE A 324 10.38 28.98 -0.42
C ILE A 324 9.84 30.16 -1.23
N GLY A 325 8.51 30.27 -1.38
CA GLY A 325 7.86 31.34 -2.15
C GLY A 325 7.97 31.16 -3.67
N ASP A 326 7.95 29.91 -4.16
CA ASP A 326 7.90 29.65 -5.60
C ASP A 326 6.54 30.07 -6.18
N THR A 327 6.54 30.46 -7.45
CA THR A 327 5.36 30.91 -8.18
C THR A 327 4.60 29.76 -8.83
N VAL A 328 5.30 28.66 -9.14
CA VAL A 328 4.73 27.50 -9.80
C VAL A 328 4.38 26.46 -8.75
N ILE A 329 3.16 26.54 -8.21
CA ILE A 329 2.66 25.60 -7.20
C ILE A 329 1.59 24.72 -7.86
N PRO A 330 1.75 23.39 -7.86
CA PRO A 330 0.75 22.50 -8.44
C PRO A 330 -0.50 22.39 -7.56
N GLU A 331 -1.59 21.89 -8.14
CA GLU A 331 -2.81 21.61 -7.37
C GLU A 331 -2.67 20.34 -6.52
N ALA A 332 -3.36 20.34 -5.38
CA ALA A 332 -3.44 19.19 -4.48
C ALA A 332 -4.21 18.03 -5.14
N ILE A 333 -3.73 16.80 -4.94
CA ILE A 333 -4.43 15.62 -5.45
C ILE A 333 -5.76 15.45 -4.71
N GLN A 334 -6.86 15.61 -5.44
CA GLN A 334 -8.18 15.36 -4.93
C GLN A 334 -8.56 13.89 -5.10
N SER A 335 -9.42 13.40 -4.23
CA SER A 335 -9.94 12.04 -4.36
C SER A 335 -10.82 11.89 -5.60
N LYS A 336 -10.61 10.83 -6.37
CA LYS A 336 -11.46 10.48 -7.51
C LYS A 336 -12.35 9.30 -7.12
N GLY A 337 -13.62 9.58 -6.85
CA GLY A 337 -14.56 8.60 -6.32
C GLY A 337 -14.22 8.21 -4.87
N PRO A 338 -14.08 6.92 -4.53
CA PRO A 338 -13.68 6.51 -3.19
C PRO A 338 -12.16 6.47 -2.98
N VAL A 339 -11.35 6.77 -4.02
CA VAL A 339 -9.90 6.49 -4.05
C VAL A 339 -9.08 7.78 -4.01
N LEU A 340 -8.00 7.73 -3.25
CA LEU A 340 -6.90 8.69 -3.21
C LEU A 340 -5.59 7.94 -3.52
N LEU A 341 -4.76 8.47 -4.43
CA LEU A 341 -3.54 7.80 -4.93
C LEU A 341 -2.29 8.22 -4.18
#